data_AF-A0A518K1Q6-F1
#
_entry.id   AF-A0A518K1Q6-F1
#
_cell.length_a   1.000
_cell.length_b   1.000
_cell.length_c   1.000
_cell.angle_alpha   90.00
_cell.angle_beta   90.00
_cell.angle_gamma   90.00
#
_symmetry.space_group_name_H-M   'P 1'
#
loop_
_entity.id
_entity.type
_entity.pdbx_description
1 polymer ?
#
loop_
_entity_poly.entity_id
_entity_poly.type
_entity_poly.pdbx_seq_one_letter_code
_entity_poly.pdbx_strand_id
1 'polypeptide(L)'
;MRAAETGNVVEGLSGADRAMLYILAAWTGYRRKELSSLTDASFDLDGTPPVVSIHARNSKRRKRDCVPLHEEVAKRFVSWRSQKEIAKGACLFTLSTPAGYPRKTAKMMKRDLAVARARWVDEGETDQEKERRSDSNFLTYQDADGAFADFHSNRHTFVTNLALSATNPKIAQSLARHSDVNLTMNVYSHVQMEQKAAAVGRLAAPPSLEVRCESDSLALRLAQDSVSGGHGSLHEHCEARQLSHLIR
;
A
#
# COMPACT_ATOMS: atom_id res chain seq x y z
N MET A 1 8.58 -7.16 -15.80
CA MET A 1 9.34 -5.98 -16.28
C MET A 1 10.48 -6.33 -17.23
N ARG A 2 11.39 -7.26 -16.90
CA ARG A 2 12.50 -7.68 -17.80
C ARG A 2 12.08 -8.07 -19.22
N ALA A 3 10.93 -8.73 -19.38
CA ALA A 3 10.38 -9.09 -20.69
C ALA A 3 10.06 -7.87 -21.57
N ALA A 4 9.56 -6.78 -20.97
CA ALA A 4 9.33 -5.53 -21.70
C ALA A 4 10.65 -4.86 -22.04
N GLU A 5 11.55 -4.72 -21.07
CA GLU A 5 12.83 -4.01 -21.19
C GLU A 5 13.70 -4.54 -22.34
N THR A 6 13.76 -5.87 -22.47
CA THR A 6 14.52 -6.59 -23.50
C THR A 6 13.71 -6.87 -24.77
N GLY A 7 12.45 -6.42 -24.82
CA GLY A 7 11.52 -6.72 -25.91
C GLY A 7 11.61 -5.73 -27.07
N ASN A 8 11.15 -6.18 -28.25
CA ASN A 8 11.03 -5.34 -29.45
C ASN A 8 10.08 -4.14 -29.25
N VAL A 9 10.09 -3.20 -30.19
CA VAL A 9 9.15 -2.07 -30.22
C VAL A 9 7.71 -2.59 -30.37
N VAL A 10 6.79 -2.09 -29.53
CA VAL A 10 5.36 -2.42 -29.57
C VAL A 10 4.57 -1.15 -29.45
N GLU A 11 3.59 -0.97 -30.33
CA GLU A 11 2.81 0.27 -30.43
C GLU A 11 3.70 1.52 -30.51
N GLY A 12 4.89 1.44 -31.12
CA GLY A 12 5.82 2.58 -31.24
C GLY A 12 6.57 2.97 -29.97
N LEU A 13 6.50 2.18 -28.89
CA LEU A 13 7.33 2.35 -27.69
C LEU A 13 8.44 1.30 -27.65
N SER A 14 9.66 1.72 -27.32
CA SER A 14 10.78 0.80 -27.08
C SER A 14 10.54 -0.08 -25.85
N GLY A 15 11.27 -1.19 -25.75
CA GLY A 15 11.18 -2.08 -24.60
C GLY A 15 11.47 -1.38 -23.27
N ALA A 16 12.55 -0.59 -23.23
CA ALA A 16 12.92 0.22 -22.07
C ALA A 16 11.84 1.24 -21.67
N ASP A 17 11.19 1.89 -22.64
CA ASP A 17 10.09 2.83 -22.34
C ASP A 17 8.88 2.14 -21.76
N ARG A 18 8.51 0.97 -22.30
CA ARG A 18 7.41 0.17 -21.75
C ARG A 18 7.72 -0.31 -20.34
N ALA A 19 8.95 -0.77 -20.10
CA ALA A 19 9.38 -1.20 -18.76
C ALA A 19 9.26 -0.06 -17.74
N MET A 20 9.76 1.14 -18.07
CA MET A 20 9.66 2.28 -17.17
C MET A 20 8.21 2.76 -16.97
N LEU A 21 7.41 2.75 -18.04
CA LEU A 21 5.98 3.05 -17.98
C LEU A 21 5.23 2.10 -17.03
N TYR A 22 5.51 0.80 -17.11
CA TYR A 22 4.88 -0.19 -16.22
C TYR A 22 5.35 -0.07 -14.77
N ILE A 23 6.63 0.23 -14.53
CA ILE A 23 7.15 0.51 -13.20
C ILE A 23 6.42 1.70 -12.59
N LEU A 24 6.36 2.84 -13.29
CA LEU A 24 5.65 4.01 -12.78
C LEU A 24 4.16 3.70 -12.54
N ALA A 25 3.49 2.97 -13.45
CA ALA A 25 2.10 2.56 -13.24
C ALA A 25 1.91 1.74 -11.95
N ALA A 26 2.75 0.73 -11.73
CA ALA A 26 2.65 -0.20 -10.60
C ALA A 26 3.11 0.40 -9.26
N TRP A 27 3.97 1.43 -9.28
CA TRP A 27 4.55 2.04 -8.08
C TRP A 27 3.94 3.40 -7.68
N THR A 28 3.08 3.97 -8.52
CA THR A 28 2.39 5.24 -8.23
C THR A 28 0.87 5.14 -8.32
N GLY A 29 0.37 4.03 -8.90
CA GLY A 29 -1.03 3.85 -9.24
C GLY A 29 -1.56 4.89 -10.24
N TYR A 30 -0.68 5.55 -11.02
CA TYR A 30 -1.07 6.52 -12.04
C TYR A 30 -1.81 5.83 -13.18
N ARG A 31 -2.94 6.42 -13.59
CA ARG A 31 -3.73 5.93 -14.73
C ARG A 31 -2.99 6.22 -16.04
N ARG A 32 -3.31 5.47 -17.10
CA ARG A 32 -2.75 5.69 -18.44
C ARG A 32 -2.74 7.17 -18.88
N LYS A 33 -3.85 7.90 -18.66
CA LYS A 33 -3.95 9.33 -19.03
C LYS A 33 -3.05 10.22 -18.16
N GLU A 34 -2.91 9.89 -16.87
CA GLU A 34 -2.01 10.60 -15.95
C GLU A 34 -0.55 10.38 -16.39
N LEU A 35 -0.18 9.13 -16.67
CA LEU A 35 1.16 8.75 -17.20
C LEU A 35 1.48 9.43 -18.54
N SER A 36 0.50 9.54 -19.45
CA SER A 36 0.69 10.21 -20.75
C SER A 36 0.97 11.71 -20.63
N SER A 37 0.73 12.30 -19.45
CA SER A 37 0.90 13.73 -19.20
C SER A 37 2.17 14.10 -18.45
N LEU A 38 2.96 13.10 -18.05
CA LEU A 38 4.20 13.32 -17.32
C LEU A 38 5.26 13.96 -18.21
N THR A 39 5.94 14.97 -17.66
CA THR A 39 7.10 15.67 -18.23
C THR A 39 8.22 15.66 -17.19
N ASP A 40 9.42 16.13 -17.53
CA ASP A 40 10.51 16.28 -16.54
C ASP A 40 10.08 17.13 -15.34
N ALA A 41 9.30 18.19 -15.57
CA ALA A 41 8.78 19.06 -14.51
C ALA A 41 7.76 18.38 -13.58
N SER A 42 7.36 17.14 -13.89
CA SER A 42 6.52 16.32 -13.01
C SER A 42 7.32 15.66 -11.89
N PHE A 43 8.65 15.66 -11.95
CA PHE A 43 9.50 14.97 -10.99
C PHE A 43 10.35 15.97 -10.20
N ASP A 44 10.33 15.80 -8.88
CA ASP A 44 11.29 16.43 -7.96
C ASP A 44 12.04 15.28 -7.29
N LEU A 45 13.22 14.99 -7.84
CA LEU A 45 14.03 13.82 -7.46
C LEU A 45 15.09 14.15 -6.40
N ASP A 46 15.36 15.43 -6.18
CA ASP A 46 16.34 15.90 -5.20
C ASP A 46 15.68 16.11 -3.82
N GLY A 47 14.33 16.19 -3.77
CA GLY A 47 13.56 16.23 -2.54
C GLY A 47 13.71 14.96 -1.68
N THR A 48 13.44 15.09 -0.38
CA THR A 48 13.42 13.97 0.58
C THR A 48 12.02 13.86 1.22
N PRO A 49 11.18 12.88 0.82
CA PRO A 49 11.42 11.86 -0.22
C PRO A 49 11.33 12.43 -1.65
N PRO A 50 11.90 11.75 -2.66
CA PRO A 50 11.69 12.12 -4.06
C PRO A 50 10.21 11.95 -4.41
N VAL A 51 9.67 12.80 -5.27
CA VAL A 51 8.24 12.82 -5.59
C VAL A 51 7.96 12.93 -7.09
N VAL A 52 6.82 12.38 -7.48
CA VAL A 52 6.20 12.63 -8.78
C VAL A 52 4.87 13.34 -8.57
N SER A 53 4.62 14.37 -9.38
CA SER A 53 3.44 15.23 -9.31
C SER A 53 2.75 15.33 -10.65
N ILE A 54 1.41 15.27 -10.65
CA ILE A 54 0.60 15.62 -11.82
C ILE A 54 -0.09 16.97 -11.60
N HIS A 55 -0.08 17.82 -12.64
CA HIS A 55 -0.81 19.07 -12.60
C HIS A 55 -2.31 18.83 -12.40
N ALA A 56 -2.97 19.73 -11.68
CA ALA A 56 -4.40 19.68 -11.38
C ALA A 56 -5.28 19.42 -12.63
N ARG A 57 -4.94 20.03 -13.77
CA ARG A 57 -5.67 19.82 -15.05
C ARG A 57 -5.68 18.35 -15.53
N ASN A 58 -4.68 17.59 -15.15
CA ASN A 58 -4.49 16.19 -15.52
C ASN A 58 -4.93 15.23 -14.41
N SER A 59 -5.17 15.74 -13.19
CA SER A 59 -5.78 14.99 -12.10
C SER A 59 -7.30 14.91 -12.28
N LYS A 60 -7.86 13.71 -12.11
CA LYS A 60 -9.32 13.51 -12.05
C LYS A 60 -9.99 14.38 -10.97
N ARG A 61 -9.24 14.80 -9.94
CA ARG A 61 -9.74 15.60 -8.80
C ARG A 61 -9.52 17.10 -8.93
N ARG A 62 -8.89 17.56 -10.02
CA ARG A 62 -8.49 18.96 -10.20
C ARG A 62 -7.63 19.51 -9.05
N LYS A 63 -6.87 18.64 -8.37
CA LYS A 63 -5.86 19.00 -7.37
C LYS A 63 -4.49 18.52 -7.83
N ARG A 64 -3.43 19.24 -7.44
CA ARG A 64 -2.06 18.76 -7.66
C ARG A 64 -1.89 17.51 -6.82
N ASP A 65 -1.77 16.37 -7.47
CA ASP A 65 -1.56 15.11 -6.79
C ASP A 65 -0.06 14.83 -6.77
N CYS A 66 0.49 14.64 -5.57
CA CYS A 66 1.90 14.36 -5.31
C CYS A 66 2.01 12.96 -4.71
N VAL A 67 2.87 12.12 -5.26
CA VAL A 67 3.13 10.75 -4.80
C VAL A 67 4.62 10.60 -4.53
N PRO A 68 5.02 10.23 -3.29
CA PRO A 68 6.39 9.84 -2.99
C PRO A 68 6.82 8.66 -3.85
N LEU A 69 8.02 8.75 -4.42
CA LEU A 69 8.66 7.66 -5.13
C LEU A 69 9.52 6.86 -4.17
N HIS A 70 9.49 5.54 -4.33
CA HIS A 70 10.49 4.68 -3.72
C HIS A 70 11.88 5.02 -4.29
N GLU A 71 12.93 5.06 -3.46
CA GLU A 71 14.28 5.46 -3.87
C GLU A 71 14.79 4.67 -5.09
N GLU A 72 14.60 3.33 -5.07
CA GLU A 72 14.95 2.48 -6.21
C GLU A 72 14.18 2.79 -7.50
N VAL A 73 12.93 3.25 -7.39
CA VAL A 73 12.15 3.70 -8.56
C VAL A 73 12.71 5.02 -9.09
N ALA A 74 13.06 5.96 -8.20
CA ALA A 74 13.70 7.21 -8.57
C ALA A 74 15.06 6.98 -9.26
N LYS A 75 15.92 6.13 -8.71
CA LYS A 75 17.22 5.74 -9.32
C LYS A 75 17.04 5.15 -10.72
N ARG A 76 16.11 4.20 -10.87
CA ARG A 76 15.78 3.60 -12.17
C ARG A 76 15.24 4.62 -13.16
N PHE A 77 14.42 5.56 -12.70
CA PHE A 77 13.89 6.63 -13.54
C PHE A 77 15.01 7.55 -14.04
N VAL A 78 15.94 7.97 -13.16
CA VAL A 78 17.11 8.78 -13.55
C VAL A 78 17.95 8.06 -14.61
N SER A 79 18.25 6.78 -14.39
CA SER A 79 19.02 5.95 -15.34
C SER A 79 18.31 5.79 -16.69
N TRP A 80 17.00 5.57 -16.69
CA TRP A 80 16.22 5.51 -17.93
C TRP A 80 16.18 6.87 -18.64
N ARG A 81 16.00 7.96 -17.90
CA ARG A 81 15.83 9.31 -18.45
C ARG A 81 17.10 9.86 -19.07
N SER A 82 18.28 9.52 -18.54
CA SER A 82 19.58 9.96 -19.08
C SER A 82 19.88 9.39 -20.46
N GLN A 83 19.23 8.28 -20.84
CA GLN A 83 19.38 7.63 -22.14
C GLN A 83 18.43 8.19 -23.21
N LYS A 84 17.71 9.29 -22.92
CA LYS A 84 16.61 9.79 -23.75
C LYS A 84 16.85 11.22 -24.21
N GLU A 85 16.69 11.43 -25.51
CA GLU A 85 16.59 12.75 -26.11
C GLU A 85 15.13 13.18 -26.15
N ILE A 86 14.68 13.84 -25.09
CA ILE A 86 13.32 14.38 -24.97
C ILE A 86 13.43 15.90 -24.84
N ALA A 87 12.75 16.62 -25.73
CA ALA A 87 12.72 18.07 -25.72
C ALA A 87 12.14 18.61 -24.41
N LYS A 88 12.64 19.76 -23.96
CA LYS A 88 12.21 20.40 -22.71
C LYS A 88 10.68 20.60 -22.72
N GLY A 89 10.01 20.07 -21.69
CA GLY A 89 8.56 20.18 -21.52
C GLY A 89 7.73 19.21 -22.36
N ALA A 90 8.35 18.35 -23.18
CA ALA A 90 7.63 17.29 -23.88
C ALA A 90 7.20 16.18 -22.92
N CYS A 91 6.14 15.45 -23.29
CA CYS A 91 5.70 14.28 -22.54
C CYS A 91 6.76 13.17 -22.61
N LEU A 92 7.00 12.53 -21.47
CA LEU A 92 7.96 11.43 -21.33
C LEU A 92 7.55 10.16 -22.09
N PHE A 93 6.24 9.96 -22.23
CA PHE A 93 5.67 8.79 -22.90
C PHE A 93 4.71 9.21 -24.01
N THR A 94 5.05 8.89 -25.25
CA THR A 94 4.20 9.14 -26.42
C THR A 94 3.09 8.09 -26.52
N LEU A 95 2.08 8.18 -25.65
CA LEU A 95 0.96 7.21 -25.58
C LEU A 95 -0.19 7.47 -26.57
N SER A 96 0.02 8.38 -27.52
CA SER A 96 -0.87 8.62 -28.65
C SER A 96 -0.12 8.40 -29.97
N THR A 97 -0.84 8.00 -31.01
CA THR A 97 -0.32 7.93 -32.39
C THR A 97 -0.15 9.36 -32.94
N PRO A 98 0.61 9.54 -34.04
CA PRO A 98 0.69 10.84 -34.71
C PRO A 98 -0.68 11.41 -35.13
N ALA A 99 -1.65 10.53 -35.40
CA ALA A 99 -3.03 10.91 -35.70
C ALA A 99 -3.89 11.21 -34.45
N GLY A 100 -3.30 11.24 -33.25
CA GLY A 100 -3.98 11.61 -32.00
C GLY A 100 -4.72 10.46 -31.30
N TYR A 101 -4.73 9.25 -31.85
CA TYR A 101 -5.42 8.11 -31.23
C TYR A 101 -4.61 7.49 -30.09
N PRO A 102 -5.23 7.04 -28.99
CA PRO A 102 -4.54 6.32 -27.93
C PRO A 102 -3.87 5.04 -28.46
N ARG A 103 -2.60 4.83 -28.14
CA ARG A 103 -1.90 3.58 -28.40
C ARG A 103 -2.49 2.44 -27.57
N LYS A 104 -2.44 1.21 -28.09
CA LYS A 104 -3.08 0.04 -27.48
C LYS A 104 -2.24 -0.53 -26.34
N THR A 105 -2.32 0.09 -25.16
CA THR A 105 -1.58 -0.35 -23.96
C THR A 105 -1.86 -1.78 -23.53
N ALA A 106 -3.10 -2.25 -23.72
CA ALA A 106 -3.48 -3.65 -23.50
C ALA A 106 -2.66 -4.62 -24.40
N LYS A 107 -2.46 -4.26 -25.67
CA LYS A 107 -1.66 -5.06 -26.61
C LYS A 107 -0.19 -5.11 -26.20
N MET A 108 0.35 -3.99 -25.70
CA MET A 108 1.71 -3.95 -25.15
C MET A 108 1.86 -4.93 -23.98
N MET A 109 0.99 -4.81 -22.96
CA MET A 109 1.05 -5.68 -21.78
C MET A 109 0.81 -7.14 -22.12
N LYS A 110 -0.16 -7.46 -22.97
CA LYS A 110 -0.43 -8.84 -23.41
C LYS A 110 0.81 -9.49 -24.04
N ARG A 111 1.54 -8.75 -24.88
CA ARG A 111 2.75 -9.26 -25.53
C ARG A 111 3.89 -9.43 -24.53
N ASP A 112 4.13 -8.43 -23.68
CA ASP A 112 5.21 -8.49 -22.70
C ASP A 112 4.96 -9.57 -21.63
N LEU A 113 3.70 -9.79 -21.23
CA LEU A 113 3.28 -10.87 -20.33
C LEU A 113 3.44 -12.25 -20.97
N ALA A 114 3.07 -12.42 -22.25
CA ALA A 114 3.29 -13.69 -22.94
C ALA A 114 4.77 -14.07 -23.00
N VAL A 115 5.66 -13.11 -23.27
CA VAL A 115 7.12 -13.32 -23.24
C VAL A 115 7.60 -13.61 -21.82
N ALA A 116 7.10 -12.88 -20.82
CA ALA A 116 7.45 -13.12 -19.42
C ALA A 116 7.03 -14.52 -18.97
N ARG A 117 5.82 -14.96 -19.34
CA ARG A 117 5.29 -16.27 -19.02
C ARG A 117 6.11 -17.38 -19.67
N ALA A 118 6.43 -17.25 -20.96
CA ALA A 118 7.25 -18.23 -21.65
C ALA A 118 8.61 -18.42 -20.97
N ARG A 119 9.27 -17.32 -20.60
CA ARG A 119 10.54 -17.38 -19.84
C ARG A 119 10.36 -18.02 -18.46
N TRP A 120 9.33 -17.63 -17.73
CA TRP A 120 9.07 -18.19 -16.40
C TRP A 120 8.75 -19.68 -16.43
N VAL A 121 8.02 -20.16 -17.44
CA VAL A 121 7.80 -21.60 -17.64
C VAL A 121 9.12 -22.29 -17.96
N ASP A 122 9.95 -21.72 -18.84
CA ASP A 122 11.22 -22.32 -19.23
C ASP A 122 12.26 -22.37 -18.09
N GLU A 123 12.21 -21.41 -17.17
CA GLU A 123 12.98 -21.39 -15.91
C GLU A 123 12.59 -22.52 -14.94
N GLY A 124 11.62 -23.39 -15.27
CA GLY A 124 11.30 -24.59 -14.48
C GLY A 124 12.40 -25.65 -14.61
N GLU A 125 12.88 -26.17 -13.48
CA GLU A 125 14.01 -27.11 -13.46
C GLU A 125 13.64 -28.51 -13.99
N THR A 126 12.40 -28.95 -13.81
CA THR A 126 11.89 -30.27 -14.21
C THR A 126 10.69 -30.13 -15.13
N ASP A 127 10.42 -31.14 -15.95
CA ASP A 127 9.25 -31.13 -16.84
C ASP A 127 7.93 -31.01 -16.07
N GLN A 128 7.84 -31.63 -14.90
CA GLN A 128 6.68 -31.50 -14.00
C GLN A 128 6.49 -30.07 -13.51
N GLU A 129 7.58 -29.37 -13.18
CA GLU A 129 7.50 -27.96 -12.79
C GLU A 129 7.12 -27.07 -13.98
N LYS A 130 7.67 -27.34 -15.18
CA LYS A 130 7.29 -26.61 -16.40
C LYS A 130 5.81 -26.79 -16.71
N GLU A 131 5.28 -28.00 -16.60
CA GLU A 131 3.87 -28.33 -16.79
C GLU A 131 2.99 -27.61 -15.75
N ARG A 132 3.32 -27.72 -14.46
CA ARG A 132 2.62 -27.00 -13.38
C ARG A 132 2.59 -25.49 -13.60
N ARG A 133 3.71 -24.90 -14.05
CA ARG A 133 3.78 -23.46 -14.39
C ARG A 133 2.89 -23.14 -15.59
N SER A 134 2.92 -23.97 -16.63
CA SER A 134 2.12 -23.83 -17.84
C SER A 134 0.61 -23.92 -17.57
N ASP A 135 0.18 -24.69 -16.56
CA ASP A 135 -1.23 -24.83 -16.20
C ASP A 135 -1.73 -23.70 -15.28
N SER A 136 -0.83 -22.95 -14.66
CA SER A 136 -1.20 -21.86 -13.75
C SER A 136 -1.68 -20.59 -14.45
N ASN A 137 -2.42 -19.73 -13.77
CA ASN A 137 -2.77 -18.38 -14.25
C ASN A 137 -1.65 -17.33 -14.10
N PHE A 138 -0.46 -17.72 -13.61
CA PHE A 138 0.59 -16.75 -13.32
C PHE A 138 1.15 -16.12 -14.60
N LEU A 139 1.18 -14.78 -14.67
CA LEU A 139 1.59 -14.00 -15.86
C LEU A 139 0.69 -14.19 -17.10
N THR A 140 -0.53 -14.72 -16.97
CA THR A 140 -1.51 -14.62 -18.05
C THR A 140 -2.02 -13.18 -18.18
N TYR A 141 -2.38 -12.75 -19.39
CA TYR A 141 -3.01 -11.45 -19.59
C TYR A 141 -4.47 -11.45 -19.13
N GLN A 142 -5.13 -12.59 -19.23
CA GLN A 142 -6.49 -12.82 -18.75
C GLN A 142 -6.45 -14.12 -17.95
N ASP A 143 -6.97 -14.12 -16.72
CA ASP A 143 -7.08 -15.33 -15.91
C ASP A 143 -8.37 -16.12 -16.23
N ALA A 144 -8.55 -17.24 -15.54
CA ALA A 144 -9.71 -18.12 -15.72
C ALA A 144 -11.06 -17.44 -15.37
N ASP A 145 -11.03 -16.44 -14.48
CA ASP A 145 -12.21 -15.67 -14.07
C ASP A 145 -12.49 -14.48 -15.01
N GLY A 146 -11.64 -14.29 -16.02
CA GLY A 146 -11.76 -13.23 -17.01
C GLY A 146 -11.22 -11.88 -16.56
N ALA A 147 -10.49 -11.80 -15.44
CA ALA A 147 -9.82 -10.58 -15.01
C ALA A 147 -8.56 -10.33 -15.86
N PHE A 148 -8.28 -9.05 -16.13
CA PHE A 148 -7.21 -8.64 -17.04
C PHE A 148 -6.01 -8.01 -16.32
N ALA A 149 -4.81 -8.36 -16.77
CA ALA A 149 -3.56 -7.72 -16.37
C ALA A 149 -3.26 -6.50 -17.27
N ASP A 150 -3.99 -5.41 -17.07
CA ASP A 150 -3.88 -4.16 -17.83
C ASP A 150 -3.40 -2.95 -16.99
N PHE A 151 -3.50 -1.73 -17.52
CA PHE A 151 -3.10 -0.53 -16.76
C PHE A 151 -4.02 -0.23 -15.57
N HIS A 152 -5.27 -0.71 -15.60
CA HIS A 152 -6.17 -0.61 -14.45
C HIS A 152 -5.73 -1.59 -13.36
N SER A 153 -5.33 -2.81 -13.72
CA SER A 153 -4.83 -3.78 -12.76
C SER A 153 -3.52 -3.35 -12.10
N ASN A 154 -2.60 -2.65 -12.80
CA ASN A 154 -1.39 -2.10 -12.18
C ASN A 154 -1.70 -1.20 -10.97
N ARG A 155 -2.80 -0.45 -11.04
CA ARG A 155 -3.25 0.38 -9.93
C ARG A 155 -3.83 -0.46 -8.80
N HIS A 156 -4.58 -1.53 -9.10
CA HIS A 156 -5.01 -2.49 -8.09
C HIS A 156 -3.80 -3.14 -7.41
N THR A 157 -2.80 -3.59 -8.17
CA THR A 157 -1.54 -4.12 -7.64
C THR A 157 -0.87 -3.13 -6.69
N PHE A 158 -0.78 -1.85 -7.05
CA PHE A 158 -0.24 -0.82 -6.17
C PHE A 158 -1.00 -0.73 -4.83
N VAL A 159 -2.34 -0.70 -4.88
CA VAL A 159 -3.18 -0.60 -3.68
C VAL A 159 -3.10 -1.86 -2.82
N THR A 160 -3.07 -3.04 -3.45
CA THR A 160 -2.88 -4.33 -2.79
C THR A 160 -1.52 -4.39 -2.09
N ASN A 161 -0.44 -3.96 -2.75
CA ASN A 161 0.89 -3.95 -2.15
C ASN A 161 0.96 -3.01 -0.93
N LEU A 162 0.31 -1.84 -1.00
CA LEU A 162 0.20 -0.93 0.15
C LEU A 162 -0.60 -1.53 1.31
N ALA A 163 -1.63 -2.31 1.01
CA ALA A 163 -2.42 -3.01 2.02
C ALA A 163 -1.63 -4.12 2.70
N LEU A 164 -0.89 -4.91 1.90
CA LEU A 164 -0.01 -5.98 2.40
C LEU A 164 1.16 -5.44 3.24
N SER A 165 1.64 -4.23 2.98
CA SER A 165 2.71 -3.60 3.79
C SER A 165 2.24 -3.08 5.15
N ALA A 166 1.05 -3.49 5.62
CA ALA A 166 0.44 -3.09 6.90
C ALA A 166 0.29 -1.57 7.07
N THR A 167 0.12 -0.85 5.96
CA THR A 167 -0.06 0.60 5.96
C THR A 167 -1.42 0.97 6.57
N ASN A 168 -1.49 2.12 7.24
CA ASN A 168 -2.79 2.68 7.66
C ASN A 168 -3.72 2.83 6.44
N PRO A 169 -4.98 2.33 6.47
CA PRO A 169 -5.90 2.43 5.34
C PRO A 169 -6.09 3.86 4.81
N LYS A 170 -5.96 4.88 5.67
CA LYS A 170 -6.02 6.28 5.26
C LYS A 170 -4.82 6.72 4.42
N ILE A 171 -3.62 6.24 4.75
CA ILE A 171 -2.41 6.46 3.95
C ILE A 171 -2.56 5.75 2.61
N ALA A 172 -3.02 4.50 2.60
CA ALA A 172 -3.28 3.76 1.36
C ALA A 172 -4.35 4.44 0.49
N GLN A 173 -5.44 4.95 1.08
CA GLN A 173 -6.46 5.74 0.36
C GLN A 173 -5.87 7.02 -0.24
N SER A 174 -5.01 7.72 0.50
CA SER A 174 -4.35 8.95 0.07
C SER A 174 -3.42 8.69 -1.12
N LEU A 175 -2.52 7.70 -1.00
CA LEU A 175 -1.59 7.29 -2.06
C LEU A 175 -2.32 6.75 -3.30
N ALA A 176 -3.37 5.96 -3.08
CA ALA A 176 -4.24 5.52 -4.16
C ALA A 176 -4.94 6.71 -4.81
N ARG A 177 -5.30 7.76 -4.07
CA ARG A 177 -6.16 8.87 -4.53
C ARG A 177 -7.60 8.39 -4.78
N HIS A 178 -8.12 7.52 -3.90
CA HIS A 178 -9.51 7.04 -3.91
C HIS A 178 -10.44 8.02 -3.18
N SER A 179 -11.47 8.51 -3.89
CA SER A 179 -12.40 9.52 -3.33
C SER A 179 -13.39 8.87 -2.39
N ASP A 180 -13.83 7.67 -2.77
CA ASP A 180 -14.56 6.77 -1.92
C ASP A 180 -13.58 5.87 -1.16
N VAL A 181 -13.75 5.75 0.15
CA VAL A 181 -12.95 4.88 1.01
C VAL A 181 -13.20 3.40 0.74
N ASN A 182 -14.40 3.04 0.27
CA ASN A 182 -14.77 1.66 -0.04
C ASN A 182 -13.85 1.04 -1.10
N LEU A 183 -13.40 1.84 -2.08
CA LEU A 183 -12.44 1.39 -3.10
C LEU A 183 -11.10 0.94 -2.52
N THR A 184 -10.68 1.51 -1.39
CA THR A 184 -9.49 1.07 -0.66
C THR A 184 -9.83 -0.06 0.31
N MET A 185 -10.95 0.03 1.01
CA MET A 185 -11.35 -0.97 2.01
C MET A 185 -11.67 -2.33 1.41
N ASN A 186 -12.15 -2.40 0.17
CA ASN A 186 -12.36 -3.65 -0.57
C ASN A 186 -11.07 -4.46 -0.78
N VAL A 187 -9.90 -3.84 -0.62
CA VAL A 187 -8.61 -4.55 -0.69
C VAL A 187 -8.24 -5.17 0.67
N TYR A 188 -8.73 -4.58 1.76
CA TYR A 188 -8.52 -5.05 3.13
C TYR A 188 -9.64 -6.00 3.61
N SER A 189 -10.66 -6.29 2.79
CA SER A 189 -11.79 -7.13 3.19
C SER A 189 -11.37 -8.54 3.63
N HIS A 190 -10.20 -9.01 3.19
CA HIS A 190 -9.63 -10.30 3.57
C HIS A 190 -8.57 -10.15 4.67
N VAL A 191 -8.97 -9.66 5.85
CA VAL A 191 -8.07 -9.65 7.03
C VAL A 191 -8.00 -11.05 7.64
N GLN A 192 -6.82 -11.67 7.55
CA GLN A 192 -6.55 -13.00 8.14
C GLN A 192 -6.43 -12.92 9.68
N MET A 193 -6.65 -14.03 10.39
CA MET A 193 -6.66 -14.03 11.86
C MET A 193 -5.30 -13.69 12.46
N GLU A 194 -4.21 -14.05 11.78
CA GLU A 194 -2.82 -13.74 12.13
C GLU A 194 -2.59 -12.23 12.16
N GLN A 195 -3.15 -11.50 11.18
CA GLN A 195 -3.08 -10.05 11.13
C GLN A 195 -3.87 -9.40 12.27
N LYS A 196 -5.03 -9.98 12.63
CA LYS A 196 -5.84 -9.52 13.77
C LYS A 196 -5.11 -9.75 15.10
N ALA A 197 -4.52 -10.92 15.29
CA ALA A 197 -3.74 -11.25 16.49
C ALA A 197 -2.52 -10.34 16.64
N ALA A 198 -1.77 -10.11 15.55
CA ALA A 198 -0.64 -9.18 15.55
C ALA A 198 -1.07 -7.74 15.89
N ALA A 199 -2.25 -7.29 15.44
CA ALA A 199 -2.78 -5.97 15.77
C ALA A 199 -3.15 -5.85 17.26
N VAL A 200 -3.82 -6.86 17.82
CA VAL A 200 -4.15 -6.89 19.26
C VAL A 200 -2.89 -6.97 20.12
N GLY A 201 -1.87 -7.73 19.71
CA GLY A 201 -0.60 -7.85 20.42
C GLY A 201 0.24 -6.55 20.48
N ARG A 202 -0.06 -5.55 19.63
CA ARG A 202 0.57 -4.22 19.69
C ARG A 202 -0.10 -3.28 20.70
N LEU A 203 -1.25 -3.65 21.25
CA LEU A 203 -1.90 -2.88 22.31
C LEU A 203 -1.01 -2.92 23.56
N ALA A 204 -1.00 -1.82 24.32
CA ALA A 204 -0.38 -1.82 25.64
C ALA A 204 -1.02 -2.92 26.50
N ALA A 205 -0.21 -3.57 27.32
CA ALA A 205 -0.71 -4.60 28.23
C ALA A 205 -1.82 -3.99 29.13
N PRO A 206 -2.92 -4.72 29.37
CA PRO A 206 -3.94 -4.25 30.29
C PRO A 206 -3.34 -4.13 31.70
N PRO A 207 -3.90 -3.24 32.55
CA PRO A 207 -3.46 -3.13 33.94
C PRO A 207 -3.62 -4.48 34.64
N SER A 208 -2.61 -4.86 35.43
CA SER A 208 -2.66 -6.07 36.25
C SER A 208 -3.78 -5.95 37.28
N LEU A 209 -4.69 -6.91 37.29
CA LEU A 209 -5.63 -7.05 38.39
C LEU A 209 -4.85 -7.59 39.58
N GLU A 210 -4.63 -6.75 40.59
CA GLU A 210 -4.12 -7.21 41.88
C GLU A 210 -5.10 -8.24 42.44
N VAL A 211 -4.65 -9.49 42.51
CA VAL A 211 -5.33 -10.51 43.30
C VAL A 211 -5.12 -10.12 44.75
N ARG A 212 -6.14 -9.52 45.37
CA ARG A 212 -6.17 -9.41 46.82
C ARG A 212 -6.19 -10.83 47.38
N CYS A 213 -5.06 -11.27 47.92
CA CYS A 213 -5.00 -12.52 48.67
C CYS A 213 -5.87 -12.35 49.92
N GLU A 214 -6.90 -13.18 50.08
CA GLU A 214 -7.82 -13.17 51.22
C GLU A 214 -7.14 -13.51 52.57
N SER A 215 -5.80 -13.60 52.63
CA SER A 215 -5.06 -13.80 53.87
C SER A 215 -5.10 -12.58 54.82
N ASP A 216 -5.37 -11.37 54.31
CA ASP A 216 -5.48 -10.17 55.17
C ASP A 216 -6.82 -10.07 55.92
N SER A 217 -7.82 -10.87 55.53
CA SER A 217 -9.15 -10.85 56.17
C SER A 217 -9.21 -11.63 57.49
N LEU A 218 -8.28 -12.57 57.72
CA LEU A 218 -8.23 -13.37 58.94
C LEU A 218 -7.52 -12.63 60.10
N ALA A 219 -6.48 -11.85 59.77
CA ALA A 219 -5.74 -11.05 60.75
C ALA A 219 -6.60 -9.90 61.32
N LEU A 220 -7.50 -9.32 60.51
CA LEU A 220 -8.37 -8.24 60.95
C LEU A 220 -9.53 -8.71 61.84
N ARG A 221 -10.01 -9.96 61.66
CA ARG A 221 -11.09 -10.53 62.49
C ARG A 221 -10.61 -10.94 63.88
N LEU A 222 -9.38 -11.45 64.01
CA LEU A 222 -8.82 -11.82 65.32
C LEU A 222 -8.44 -10.61 66.19
N ALA A 223 -8.18 -9.45 65.59
CA ALA A 223 -7.89 -8.22 66.32
C ALA A 223 -9.16 -7.53 66.89
N GLN A 224 -10.32 -7.74 66.27
CA GLN A 224 -11.58 -7.09 66.66
C GLN A 224 -12.29 -7.75 67.86
N ASP A 225 -11.97 -9.01 68.17
CA ASP A 225 -12.54 -9.71 69.34
C ASP A 225 -11.85 -9.33 70.67
N SER A 226 -10.80 -8.52 70.64
CA SER A 226 -10.01 -8.15 71.84
C SER A 226 -10.26 -6.73 72.37
N VAL A 227 -11.16 -5.95 71.76
CA VAL A 227 -11.45 -4.57 72.17
C VAL A 227 -12.95 -4.38 72.42
N SER A 228 -13.44 -4.94 73.53
CA SER A 228 -14.70 -4.50 74.15
C SER A 228 -14.44 -4.07 75.59
N GLY A 229 -14.30 -2.77 75.81
CA GLY A 229 -14.21 -2.21 77.16
C GLY A 229 -13.81 -0.73 77.22
N GLY A 230 -14.80 0.16 77.39
CA GLY A 230 -14.63 1.53 77.92
C GLY A 230 -14.70 2.64 76.86
N HIS A 231 -15.84 3.32 76.69
CA HIS A 231 -16.36 4.50 77.42
C HIS A 231 -15.89 5.87 76.87
N GLY A 232 -16.87 6.72 76.52
CA GLY A 232 -16.73 8.18 76.35
C GLY A 232 -16.68 8.64 74.88
N SER A 233 -17.81 8.93 74.21
CA SER A 233 -18.65 10.14 74.29
C SER A 233 -18.11 11.35 73.49
N LEU A 234 -18.82 11.61 72.37
CA LEU A 234 -19.16 12.91 71.76
C LEU A 234 -18.05 13.76 71.10
N HIS A 235 -18.02 13.82 69.76
CA HIS A 235 -18.60 14.95 69.03
C HIS A 235 -18.80 14.64 67.53
N GLU A 236 -19.87 15.22 67.02
CA GLU A 236 -20.49 15.11 65.70
C GLU A 236 -19.75 15.73 64.49
N HIS A 237 -20.20 15.24 63.32
CA HIS A 237 -20.29 15.85 61.97
C HIS A 237 -19.08 15.75 61.01
N CYS A 238 -19.20 15.00 59.90
CA CYS A 238 -19.81 15.35 58.58
C CYS A 238 -18.82 16.22 57.77
N GLU A 239 -18.36 15.96 56.55
CA GLU A 239 -18.88 15.36 55.30
C GLU A 239 -17.66 14.86 54.48
N ALA A 240 -17.69 13.72 53.79
CA ALA A 240 -18.23 13.45 52.46
C ALA A 240 -17.46 14.06 51.25
N ARG A 241 -17.14 13.15 50.31
CA ARG A 241 -17.02 13.31 48.84
C ARG A 241 -15.68 13.84 48.27
N GLN A 242 -14.95 12.97 47.56
CA GLN A 242 -15.01 12.64 46.11
C GLN A 242 -13.89 13.39 45.36
N LEU A 243 -12.88 12.66 44.87
CA LEU A 243 -12.76 12.17 43.49
C LEU A 243 -12.56 13.29 42.45
N SER A 244 -11.31 13.48 42.05
CA SER A 244 -10.86 13.87 40.71
C SER A 244 -9.33 13.94 40.71
N HIS A 245 -8.53 13.53 39.73
CA HIS A 245 -8.72 12.75 38.51
C HIS A 245 -7.28 12.46 38.04
N LEU A 246 -6.95 11.18 37.80
CA LEU A 246 -5.79 10.78 37.01
C LEU A 246 -6.05 11.16 35.54
N ILE A 247 -5.01 11.65 34.83
CA ILE A 247 -4.51 11.18 33.52
C ILE A 247 -3.36 12.12 33.08
N ARG A 248 -2.16 11.56 32.99
CA ARG A 248 -1.11 11.90 32.01
C ARG A 248 -0.44 10.61 31.59
#